data_AF-A0A840F8Z1-F1
#
_entry.id   AF-A0A840F8Z1-F1
#
_cell.length_a   1.000
_cell.length_b   1.000
_cell.length_c   1.000
_cell.angle_alpha   90.00
_cell.angle_beta   90.00
_cell.angle_gamma   90.00
#
_symmetry.space_group_name_H-M   'P 1'
#
loop_
_entity.id
_entity.type
_entity.pdbx_description
1 polymer ?
#
loop_
_entity_poly.entity_id
_entity_poly.type
_entity_poly.pdbx_seq_one_letter_code
_entity_poly.pdbx_strand_id
1 'polypeptide(L)'
;MINLDLPHHFGPDPDPAKVEAFERRMTAIRLAQIERDPWQHGHTFDLGHLQNLHHQILQDCYPWSGTLRTDVRTEAMGIEHCPPEHVADYAAAVTDHMAATPPPVHDGHAALDLAAEHWANLTYLHAFADGNSRTQRAFIQLYLRSGDWDLDWSQLDPELIHAARHIAVTDDPHNEQLRDHVWLSAALEPGLVPYGHGSALNYPAYPVDGNRPVAIFITMLEAKEHGIDPHTYFRDDHTEKINETAATLARLQQLEQQ
;
A
#
# COMPACT_ATOMS: atom_id res chain seq x y z
N MET A 1 20.25 14.60 3.85
CA MET A 1 19.27 15.05 2.85
C MET A 1 19.52 14.25 1.60
N ILE A 2 18.66 13.27 1.32
CA ILE A 2 18.84 12.39 0.17
C ILE A 2 18.35 13.17 -1.06
N ASN A 3 19.27 13.45 -1.98
CA ASN A 3 18.94 13.95 -3.31
C ASN A 3 18.55 12.74 -4.16
N LEU A 4 17.35 12.20 -3.93
CA LEU A 4 16.71 11.31 -4.90
C LEU A 4 16.34 12.21 -6.07
N ASP A 5 17.01 12.02 -7.20
CA ASP A 5 16.90 12.87 -8.39
C ASP A 5 15.49 13.44 -8.58
N LEU A 6 15.42 14.77 -8.58
CA LEU A 6 14.19 15.54 -8.78
C LEU A 6 13.45 15.06 -10.04
N PRO A 7 12.12 15.28 -10.12
CA PRO A 7 11.42 14.93 -11.33
C PRO A 7 12.02 15.60 -12.55
N HIS A 8 11.97 14.90 -13.69
CA HIS A 8 12.64 15.21 -14.96
C HIS A 8 12.45 16.66 -15.49
N HIS A 9 11.59 17.44 -14.85
CA HIS A 9 11.15 18.78 -15.23
C HIS A 9 11.49 19.89 -14.23
N PHE A 10 12.16 19.58 -13.12
CA PHE A 10 12.48 20.56 -12.09
C PHE A 10 13.97 20.92 -12.05
N GLY A 11 14.27 22.21 -11.84
CA GLY A 11 15.63 22.68 -11.52
C GLY A 11 16.04 22.28 -10.09
N PRO A 12 17.29 22.55 -9.66
CA PRO A 12 17.91 21.94 -8.48
C PRO A 12 17.26 22.26 -7.11
N ASP A 13 16.32 23.21 -7.05
CA ASP A 13 15.60 23.58 -5.81
C ASP A 13 14.14 23.93 -6.15
N PRO A 14 13.30 22.92 -6.43
CA PRO A 14 11.92 23.16 -6.81
C PRO A 14 11.04 23.34 -5.58
N ASP A 15 10.02 24.18 -5.75
CA ASP A 15 8.92 24.31 -4.79
C ASP A 15 8.29 22.92 -4.53
N PRO A 16 8.34 22.40 -3.28
CA PRO A 16 7.82 21.08 -2.94
C PRO A 16 6.35 20.89 -3.32
N ALA A 17 5.53 21.94 -3.18
CA ALA A 17 4.12 21.87 -3.55
C ALA A 17 3.91 21.69 -5.06
N LYS A 18 4.83 22.22 -5.89
CA LYS A 18 4.80 22.02 -7.34
C LYS A 18 5.25 20.61 -7.72
N VAL A 19 6.25 20.06 -7.02
CA VAL A 19 6.70 18.68 -7.21
C VAL A 19 5.55 17.72 -6.91
N GLU A 20 4.93 17.85 -5.74
CA GLU A 20 3.80 17.01 -5.32
C GLU A 20 2.62 17.11 -6.31
N ALA A 21 2.25 18.34 -6.71
CA ALA A 21 1.17 18.55 -7.66
C ALA A 21 1.45 17.94 -9.05
N PHE A 22 2.70 18.02 -9.51
CA PHE A 22 3.13 17.41 -10.77
C PHE A 22 3.09 15.88 -10.68
N GLU A 23 3.68 15.31 -9.65
CA GLU A 23 3.72 13.86 -9.41
C GLU A 23 2.31 13.28 -9.31
N ARG A 24 1.44 13.89 -8.50
CA ARG A 24 0.04 13.49 -8.38
C ARG A 24 -0.68 13.48 -9.73
N ARG A 25 -0.47 14.52 -10.54
CA ARG A 25 -1.07 14.60 -11.88
C ARG A 25 -0.55 13.50 -12.81
N MET A 26 0.77 13.30 -12.87
CA MET A 26 1.37 12.33 -13.78
C MET A 26 1.00 10.90 -13.39
N THR A 27 1.09 10.55 -12.10
CA THR A 27 0.66 9.24 -11.61
C THR A 27 -0.82 8.97 -11.88
N ALA A 28 -1.72 9.97 -11.73
CA ALA A 28 -3.13 9.81 -12.08
C ALA A 28 -3.35 9.51 -13.57
N ILE A 29 -2.58 10.14 -14.47
CA ILE A 29 -2.63 9.83 -15.91
C ILE A 29 -2.18 8.39 -16.17
N ARG A 30 -1.11 7.94 -15.51
CA ARG A 30 -0.57 6.58 -15.69
C ARG A 30 -1.50 5.50 -15.12
N LEU A 31 -2.11 5.74 -13.96
CA LEU A 31 -3.13 4.85 -13.41
C LEU A 31 -4.36 4.75 -14.32
N ALA A 32 -4.80 5.85 -14.94
CA ALA A 32 -5.87 5.81 -15.92
C ALA A 32 -5.50 5.04 -17.20
N GLN A 33 -4.22 5.04 -17.61
CA GLN A 33 -3.74 4.21 -18.72
C GLN A 33 -3.73 2.73 -18.34
N ILE A 34 -3.28 2.38 -17.13
CA ILE A 34 -3.34 1.02 -16.61
C ILE A 34 -4.79 0.54 -16.54
N GLU A 35 -5.74 1.37 -16.09
CA GLU A 35 -7.15 0.97 -16.07
C GLU A 35 -7.69 0.64 -17.46
N ARG A 36 -7.25 1.39 -18.47
CA ARG A 36 -7.68 1.19 -19.85
C ARG A 36 -7.05 -0.04 -20.49
N ASP A 37 -5.81 -0.36 -20.14
CA ASP A 37 -5.06 -1.52 -20.62
C ASP A 37 -4.35 -2.24 -19.46
N PRO A 38 -5.09 -2.98 -18.61
CA PRO A 38 -4.57 -3.54 -17.36
C PRO A 38 -3.41 -4.52 -17.55
N TRP A 39 -3.31 -5.11 -18.74
CA TRP A 39 -2.38 -6.20 -19.04
C TRP A 39 -1.24 -5.77 -19.97
N GLN A 40 -1.07 -4.46 -20.17
CA GLN A 40 0.00 -3.89 -21.01
C GLN A 40 1.39 -4.43 -20.66
N HIS A 41 1.65 -4.64 -19.37
CA HIS A 41 2.92 -5.15 -18.84
C HIS A 41 2.88 -6.62 -18.42
N GLY A 42 1.86 -7.36 -18.88
CA GLY A 42 1.68 -8.78 -18.62
C GLY A 42 0.71 -9.08 -17.49
N HIS A 43 0.58 -10.37 -17.20
CA HIS A 43 -0.25 -10.94 -16.13
C HIS A 43 0.54 -12.00 -15.33
N THR A 44 1.86 -11.85 -15.25
CA THR A 44 2.76 -12.88 -14.70
C THR A 44 2.94 -12.77 -13.19
N PHE A 45 2.80 -11.55 -12.65
CA PHE A 45 2.98 -11.22 -11.22
C PHE A 45 4.37 -11.57 -10.66
N ASP A 46 5.36 -11.73 -11.54
CA ASP A 46 6.77 -11.83 -11.18
C ASP A 46 7.40 -10.45 -10.87
N LEU A 47 8.67 -10.46 -10.48
CA LEU A 47 9.43 -9.24 -10.17
C LEU A 47 9.47 -8.26 -11.35
N GLY A 48 9.59 -8.77 -12.58
CA GLY A 48 9.59 -7.95 -13.79
C GLY A 48 8.27 -7.21 -13.96
N HIS A 49 7.14 -7.85 -13.70
CA HIS A 49 5.83 -7.21 -13.72
C HIS A 49 5.72 -6.11 -12.66
N LEU A 50 6.17 -6.37 -11.42
CA LEU A 50 6.16 -5.37 -10.34
C LEU A 50 7.03 -4.14 -10.69
N GLN A 51 8.25 -4.34 -11.21
CA GLN A 51 9.15 -3.27 -11.63
C GLN A 51 8.60 -2.47 -12.82
N ASN A 52 8.03 -3.15 -13.81
CA ASN A 52 7.42 -2.50 -14.98
C ASN A 52 6.20 -1.66 -14.59
N LEU A 53 5.36 -2.16 -13.69
CA LEU A 53 4.21 -1.41 -13.18
C LEU A 53 4.67 -0.17 -12.41
N HIS A 54 5.66 -0.30 -11.53
CA HIS A 54 6.25 0.82 -10.82
C HIS A 54 6.84 1.86 -11.78
N HIS A 55 7.61 1.39 -12.78
CA HIS A 55 8.14 2.25 -13.83
C HIS A 55 7.01 2.98 -14.55
N GLN A 56 5.96 2.29 -14.98
CA GLN A 56 4.85 2.90 -15.69
C GLN A 56 4.21 4.04 -14.89
N ILE A 57 3.98 3.84 -13.59
CA ILE A 57 3.34 4.82 -12.71
C ILE A 57 4.22 6.07 -12.52
N LEU A 58 5.54 5.91 -12.43
CA LEU A 58 6.46 6.98 -12.02
C LEU A 58 7.47 7.45 -13.08
N GLN A 59 7.43 6.91 -14.31
CA GLN A 59 8.40 7.22 -15.37
C GLN A 59 8.53 8.71 -15.73
N ASP A 60 7.45 9.48 -15.59
CA ASP A 60 7.51 10.94 -15.85
C ASP A 60 8.02 11.73 -14.65
N CYS A 61 8.06 11.08 -13.49
CA CYS A 61 8.39 11.69 -12.21
C CYS A 61 9.80 11.37 -11.74
N TYR A 62 10.37 10.20 -12.04
CA TYR A 62 11.66 9.83 -11.47
C TYR A 62 12.49 8.92 -12.39
N PRO A 63 13.80 9.21 -12.56
CA PRO A 63 14.70 8.38 -13.36
C PRO A 63 14.89 6.98 -12.78
N TRP A 64 14.77 6.82 -11.46
CA TRP A 64 14.92 5.54 -10.76
C TRP A 64 13.66 4.68 -10.81
N SER A 65 12.57 5.15 -11.43
CA SER A 65 11.30 4.41 -11.49
C SER A 65 11.49 3.00 -12.07
N GLY A 66 11.05 1.99 -11.29
CA GLY A 66 11.19 0.57 -11.62
C GLY A 66 12.44 -0.09 -11.03
N THR A 67 13.34 0.69 -10.42
CA THR A 67 14.57 0.19 -9.82
C THR A 67 14.36 -0.07 -8.33
N LEU A 68 14.73 -1.27 -7.87
CA LEU A 68 14.71 -1.62 -6.44
C LEU A 68 15.66 -0.69 -5.66
N ARG A 69 15.30 -0.34 -4.42
CA ARG A 69 16.20 0.39 -3.52
C ARG A 69 17.35 -0.51 -3.07
N THR A 70 18.55 0.03 -2.92
CA THR A 70 19.76 -0.73 -2.58
C THR A 70 20.50 -0.25 -1.35
N ASP A 71 20.21 0.97 -0.88
CA ASP A 71 20.99 1.65 0.17
C ASP A 71 20.14 2.44 1.18
N VAL A 72 18.86 2.64 0.91
CA VAL A 72 17.96 3.40 1.78
C VAL A 72 17.18 2.47 2.70
N ARG A 73 17.39 2.63 4.02
CA ARG A 73 16.48 2.10 5.03
C ARG A 73 15.23 2.96 5.10
N THR A 74 14.09 2.30 5.13
CA THR A 74 12.78 2.92 5.15
C THR A 74 11.98 2.35 6.30
N GLU A 75 11.19 3.19 6.95
CA GLU A 75 10.24 2.80 7.98
C GLU A 75 8.94 3.54 7.75
N ALA A 76 7.85 3.00 8.29
CA ALA A 76 6.56 3.67 8.35
C ALA A 76 5.85 3.22 9.62
N MET A 77 5.18 4.16 10.30
CA MET A 77 4.43 3.86 11.53
C MET A 77 5.28 3.23 12.65
N GLY A 78 6.59 3.54 12.67
CA GLY A 78 7.55 2.93 13.59
C GLY A 78 7.96 1.49 13.26
N ILE A 79 7.58 0.99 12.07
CA ILE A 79 7.90 -0.36 11.60
C ILE A 79 9.00 -0.26 10.54
N GLU A 80 10.12 -0.93 10.78
CA GLU A 80 11.20 -1.07 9.79
C GLU A 80 10.75 -1.98 8.64
N HIS A 81 10.98 -1.54 7.41
CA HIS A 81 10.81 -2.38 6.22
C HIS A 81 12.04 -3.27 6.00
N CYS A 82 11.96 -4.16 5.00
CA CYS A 82 13.04 -5.06 4.59
C CYS A 82 14.40 -4.34 4.51
N PRO A 83 15.47 -4.84 5.13
CA PRO A 83 16.80 -4.23 5.01
C PRO A 83 17.25 -4.18 3.54
N PRO A 84 17.90 -3.09 3.07
CA PRO A 84 18.31 -2.93 1.67
C PRO A 84 19.10 -4.11 1.09
N GLU A 85 19.96 -4.71 1.91
CA GLU A 85 20.76 -5.88 1.59
C GLU A 85 19.94 -7.15 1.26
N HIS A 86 18.66 -7.19 1.65
CA HIS A 86 17.75 -8.31 1.43
C HIS A 86 16.64 -8.01 0.41
N VAL A 87 16.50 -6.76 -0.06
CA VAL A 87 15.38 -6.34 -0.92
C VAL A 87 15.30 -7.16 -2.20
N ALA A 88 16.42 -7.44 -2.86
CA ALA A 88 16.42 -8.18 -4.13
C ALA A 88 15.93 -9.63 -3.94
N ASP A 89 16.49 -10.35 -2.97
CA ASP A 89 16.14 -11.73 -2.67
C ASP A 89 14.69 -11.84 -2.18
N TYR A 90 14.28 -10.91 -1.32
CA TYR A 90 12.92 -10.87 -0.78
C TYR A 90 11.88 -10.53 -1.85
N ALA A 91 12.20 -9.60 -2.75
CA ALA A 91 11.31 -9.24 -3.86
C ALA A 91 11.10 -10.43 -4.81
N ALA A 92 12.17 -11.16 -5.14
CA ALA A 92 12.08 -12.38 -5.92
C ALA A 92 11.21 -13.42 -5.22
N ALA A 93 11.46 -13.72 -3.94
CA ALA A 93 10.68 -14.70 -3.19
C ALA A 93 9.18 -14.38 -3.12
N VAL A 94 8.83 -13.12 -2.81
CA VAL A 94 7.43 -12.68 -2.73
C VAL A 94 6.75 -12.79 -4.09
N THR A 95 7.39 -12.31 -5.16
CA THR A 95 6.77 -12.29 -6.49
C THR A 95 6.75 -13.67 -7.16
N ASP A 96 7.74 -14.53 -6.90
CA ASP A 96 7.72 -15.94 -7.33
C ASP A 96 6.55 -16.69 -6.67
N HIS A 97 6.29 -16.41 -5.38
CA HIS A 97 5.13 -16.96 -4.70
C HIS A 97 3.83 -16.46 -5.34
N MET A 98 3.68 -15.16 -5.55
CA MET A 98 2.52 -14.56 -6.24
C MET A 98 2.27 -15.18 -7.62
N ALA A 99 3.31 -15.32 -8.44
CA ALA A 99 3.23 -15.91 -9.78
C ALA A 99 2.82 -17.39 -9.75
N ALA A 100 3.24 -18.13 -8.72
CA ALA A 100 2.91 -19.55 -8.54
C ALA A 100 1.53 -19.79 -7.92
N THR A 101 0.96 -18.80 -7.23
CA THR A 101 -0.36 -18.89 -6.58
C THR A 101 -1.32 -17.86 -7.16
N PRO A 102 -2.04 -18.16 -8.25
CA PRO A 102 -3.09 -17.26 -8.76
C PRO A 102 -4.32 -17.23 -7.82
N PRO A 103 -5.10 -16.14 -7.82
CA PRO A 103 -6.29 -16.06 -6.97
C PRO A 103 -7.37 -17.06 -7.41
N PRO A 104 -8.06 -17.73 -6.46
CA PRO A 104 -9.18 -18.63 -6.79
C PRO A 104 -10.34 -17.92 -7.49
N VAL A 105 -10.77 -18.45 -8.64
CA VAL A 105 -11.85 -17.85 -9.46
C VAL A 105 -13.25 -18.07 -8.85
N HIS A 106 -13.42 -19.08 -8.00
CA HIS A 106 -14.74 -19.48 -7.47
C HIS A 106 -14.95 -19.16 -6.00
N ASP A 107 -13.97 -18.54 -5.36
CA ASP A 107 -14.00 -18.18 -3.94
C ASP A 107 -13.35 -16.81 -3.75
N GLY A 108 -14.19 -15.78 -3.72
CA GLY A 108 -13.73 -14.40 -3.60
C GLY A 108 -13.11 -14.10 -2.24
N HIS A 109 -13.59 -14.73 -1.18
CA HIS A 109 -13.01 -14.56 0.15
C HIS A 109 -11.61 -15.17 0.20
N ALA A 110 -11.43 -16.39 -0.34
CA ALA A 110 -10.10 -16.98 -0.44
C ALA A 110 -9.15 -16.18 -1.37
N ALA A 111 -9.67 -15.61 -2.46
CA ALA A 111 -8.89 -14.72 -3.32
C ALA A 111 -8.47 -13.43 -2.61
N LEU A 112 -9.37 -12.86 -1.80
CA LEU A 112 -9.10 -11.66 -1.02
C LEU A 112 -8.08 -11.91 0.10
N ASP A 113 -8.22 -13.02 0.82
CA ASP A 113 -7.26 -13.43 1.86
C ASP A 113 -5.86 -13.57 1.27
N LEU A 114 -5.73 -14.29 0.15
CA LEU A 114 -4.45 -14.47 -0.54
C LEU A 114 -3.88 -13.13 -1.05
N ALA A 115 -4.73 -12.25 -1.57
CA ALA A 115 -4.31 -10.91 -1.97
C ALA A 115 -3.83 -10.06 -0.78
N ALA A 116 -4.50 -10.16 0.38
CA ALA A 116 -4.10 -9.49 1.60
C ALA A 116 -2.75 -10.02 2.13
N GLU A 117 -2.52 -11.34 2.06
CA GLU A 117 -1.23 -11.95 2.39
C GLU A 117 -0.11 -11.37 1.52
N HIS A 118 -0.29 -11.39 0.19
CA HIS A 118 0.69 -10.82 -0.74
C HIS A 118 0.91 -9.33 -0.51
N TRP A 119 -0.13 -8.57 -0.19
CA TRP A 119 0.01 -7.15 0.09
C TRP A 119 0.72 -6.87 1.42
N ALA A 120 0.49 -7.67 2.47
CA ALA A 120 1.29 -7.60 3.68
C ALA A 120 2.77 -7.86 3.34
N ASN A 121 3.03 -8.83 2.46
CA ASN A 121 4.38 -9.15 2.02
C ASN A 121 5.08 -8.02 1.25
N LEU A 122 4.36 -7.42 0.30
CA LEU A 122 4.84 -6.25 -0.43
C LEU A 122 5.02 -5.03 0.47
N THR A 123 4.19 -4.88 1.52
CA THR A 123 4.28 -3.77 2.48
C THR A 123 5.58 -3.85 3.26
N TYR A 124 5.93 -5.01 3.82
CA TYR A 124 7.23 -5.20 4.46
C TYR A 124 8.39 -5.06 3.48
N LEU A 125 8.28 -5.65 2.28
CA LEU A 125 9.31 -5.55 1.25
C LEU A 125 9.69 -4.10 0.95
N HIS A 126 8.68 -3.25 0.73
CA HIS A 126 8.85 -1.82 0.40
C HIS A 126 9.93 -1.61 -0.68
N ALA A 127 9.75 -2.27 -1.83
CA ALA A 127 10.78 -2.53 -2.83
C ALA A 127 11.51 -1.30 -3.40
N PHE A 128 10.86 -0.13 -3.44
CA PHE A 128 11.34 1.05 -4.17
C PHE A 128 11.66 2.21 -3.22
N ALA A 129 12.36 3.24 -3.73
CA ALA A 129 12.69 4.43 -2.95
C ALA A 129 11.45 5.25 -2.53
N ASP A 130 10.46 5.35 -3.41
CA ASP A 130 9.12 5.89 -3.18
C ASP A 130 8.17 5.23 -4.20
N GLY A 131 6.85 5.48 -4.14
CA GLY A 131 5.87 4.92 -5.06
C GLY A 131 5.29 3.57 -4.64
N ASN A 132 5.78 3.01 -3.52
CA ASN A 132 5.40 1.69 -3.03
C ASN A 132 3.89 1.54 -2.85
N SER A 133 3.23 2.44 -2.11
CA SER A 133 1.78 2.33 -1.84
C SER A 133 0.92 2.39 -3.10
N ARG A 134 1.30 3.22 -4.09
CA ARG A 134 0.58 3.34 -5.37
C ARG A 134 0.75 2.09 -6.23
N THR A 135 1.98 1.61 -6.31
CA THR A 135 2.32 0.40 -7.07
C THR A 135 1.64 -0.82 -6.46
N GLN A 136 1.69 -0.99 -5.14
CA GLN A 136 1.08 -2.13 -4.45
C GLN A 136 -0.43 -2.18 -4.66
N ARG A 137 -1.14 -1.05 -4.53
CA ARG A 137 -2.59 -1.01 -4.77
C ARG A 137 -2.94 -1.45 -6.19
N ALA A 138 -2.24 -0.91 -7.19
CA ALA A 138 -2.46 -1.28 -8.57
C ALA A 138 -2.13 -2.77 -8.80
N PHE A 139 -1.00 -3.24 -8.28
CA PHE A 139 -0.54 -4.62 -8.47
C PHE A 139 -1.51 -5.64 -7.84
N ILE A 140 -1.99 -5.37 -6.63
CA ILE A 140 -2.95 -6.23 -5.92
C ILE A 140 -4.32 -6.21 -6.60
N GLN A 141 -4.77 -5.06 -7.09
CA GLN A 141 -6.01 -5.00 -7.85
C GLN A 141 -5.90 -5.79 -9.17
N LEU A 142 -4.79 -5.64 -9.90
CA LEU A 142 -4.52 -6.46 -11.09
C LEU A 142 -4.44 -7.95 -10.75
N TYR A 143 -3.85 -8.30 -9.61
CA TYR A 143 -3.78 -9.68 -9.11
C TYR A 143 -5.17 -10.26 -8.92
N LEU A 144 -6.06 -9.58 -8.17
CA LEU A 144 -7.46 -10.00 -8.02
C LEU A 144 -8.19 -10.11 -9.37
N ARG A 145 -7.97 -9.16 -10.28
CA ARG A 145 -8.56 -9.15 -11.64
C ARG A 145 -8.14 -10.35 -12.48
N SER A 146 -6.98 -10.94 -12.21
CA SER A 146 -6.54 -12.16 -12.88
C SER A 146 -7.34 -13.41 -12.46
N GLY A 147 -8.05 -13.33 -11.33
CA GLY A 147 -8.95 -14.36 -10.81
C GLY A 147 -10.43 -13.99 -10.92
N ASP A 148 -10.80 -13.07 -11.82
CA ASP A 148 -12.17 -12.56 -12.01
C ASP A 148 -12.77 -11.81 -10.80
N TRP A 149 -11.93 -11.26 -9.92
CA TRP A 149 -12.33 -10.39 -8.80
C TRP A 149 -11.80 -8.96 -8.96
N ASP A 150 -12.37 -8.00 -8.26
CA ASP A 150 -11.92 -6.62 -8.25
C ASP A 150 -12.19 -5.96 -6.89
N LEU A 151 -11.64 -4.76 -6.70
CA LEU A 151 -11.89 -3.92 -5.54
C LEU A 151 -12.63 -2.65 -5.97
N ASP A 152 -13.86 -2.48 -5.50
CA ASP A 152 -14.57 -1.20 -5.55
C ASP A 152 -14.07 -0.27 -4.44
N TRP A 153 -13.09 0.57 -4.78
CA TRP A 153 -12.53 1.58 -3.90
C TRP A 153 -13.54 2.62 -3.40
N SER A 154 -14.73 2.73 -4.01
CA SER A 154 -15.78 3.61 -3.48
C SER A 154 -16.41 3.08 -2.18
N GLN A 155 -16.22 1.80 -1.89
CA GLN A 155 -16.68 1.15 -0.65
C GLN A 155 -15.60 1.06 0.43
N LEU A 156 -14.38 1.53 0.14
CA LEU A 156 -13.21 1.39 1.02
C LEU A 156 -12.77 2.75 1.56
N ASP A 157 -12.32 2.77 2.81
CA ASP A 157 -11.63 3.91 3.40
C ASP A 157 -10.11 3.75 3.20
N PRO A 158 -9.45 4.58 2.37
CA PRO A 158 -8.02 4.46 2.11
C PRO A 158 -7.13 4.59 3.36
N GLU A 159 -7.56 5.36 4.37
CA GLU A 159 -6.82 5.53 5.62
C GLU A 159 -6.88 4.25 6.47
N LEU A 160 -8.05 3.61 6.53
CA LEU A 160 -8.19 2.30 7.18
C LEU A 160 -7.35 1.24 6.47
N ILE A 161 -7.39 1.17 5.13
CA ILE A 161 -6.55 0.22 4.36
C ILE A 161 -5.07 0.48 4.60
N HIS A 162 -4.65 1.75 4.66
CA HIS A 162 -3.26 2.12 4.94
C HIS A 162 -2.81 1.65 6.33
N ALA A 163 -3.64 1.87 7.35
CA ALA A 163 -3.33 1.35 8.68
C ALA A 163 -3.35 -0.18 8.71
N ALA A 164 -4.35 -0.83 8.10
CA ALA A 164 -4.50 -2.28 8.10
C ALA A 164 -3.29 -3.03 7.50
N ARG A 165 -2.72 -2.52 6.40
CA ARG A 165 -1.51 -3.12 5.82
C ARG A 165 -0.28 -2.96 6.71
N HIS A 166 -0.23 -1.91 7.54
CA HIS A 166 0.85 -1.72 8.52
C HIS A 166 0.63 -2.62 9.73
N ILE A 167 -0.61 -2.81 10.19
CA ILE A 167 -0.99 -3.80 11.22
C ILE A 167 -0.61 -5.23 10.80
N ALA A 168 -0.70 -5.55 9.51
CA ALA A 168 -0.29 -6.86 8.99
C ALA A 168 1.22 -7.14 9.12
N VAL A 169 2.04 -6.13 9.43
CA VAL A 169 3.50 -6.25 9.58
C VAL A 169 3.99 -5.84 10.97
N THR A 170 3.10 -5.69 11.96
CA THR A 170 3.48 -5.37 13.36
C THR A 170 3.97 -6.59 14.15
N ASP A 171 3.64 -7.80 13.72
CA ASP A 171 4.10 -9.04 14.37
C ASP A 171 5.53 -9.37 13.94
N ASP A 172 6.25 -10.18 14.75
CA ASP A 172 7.71 -10.37 14.70
C ASP A 172 8.32 -10.23 13.28
N PRO A 173 9.06 -9.13 13.00
CA PRO A 173 9.60 -8.84 11.68
C PRO A 173 10.68 -9.84 11.24
N HIS A 174 11.14 -10.73 12.14
CA HIS A 174 12.08 -11.82 11.84
C HIS A 174 11.39 -13.15 11.56
N ASN A 175 10.05 -13.21 11.61
CA ASN A 175 9.30 -14.42 11.30
C ASN A 175 8.41 -14.21 10.08
N GLU A 176 8.92 -14.64 8.92
CA GLU A 176 8.21 -14.62 7.65
C GLU A 176 6.85 -15.35 7.68
N GLN A 177 6.63 -16.23 8.66
CA GLN A 177 5.37 -16.98 8.83
C GLN A 177 4.32 -16.24 9.69
N LEU A 178 4.61 -15.05 10.23
CA LEU A 178 3.75 -14.34 11.20
C LEU A 178 3.11 -13.04 10.69
N ARG A 179 3.08 -12.77 9.37
CA ARG A 179 2.30 -11.63 8.88
C ARG A 179 0.81 -11.91 8.99
N ASP A 180 0.19 -11.29 9.98
CA ASP A 180 -1.25 -11.35 10.23
C ASP A 180 -2.01 -10.45 9.25
N HIS A 181 -2.20 -10.96 8.05
CA HIS A 181 -2.93 -10.31 6.97
C HIS A 181 -4.45 -10.28 7.20
N VAL A 182 -4.98 -10.92 8.26
CA VAL A 182 -6.43 -11.02 8.52
C VAL A 182 -7.04 -9.63 8.70
N TRP A 183 -6.33 -8.72 9.37
CA TRP A 183 -6.75 -7.32 9.50
C TRP A 183 -6.85 -6.61 8.15
N LEU A 184 -5.90 -6.86 7.24
CA LEU A 184 -5.94 -6.28 5.90
C LEU A 184 -7.05 -6.91 5.05
N SER A 185 -7.26 -8.21 5.12
CA SER A 185 -8.35 -8.89 4.42
C SER A 185 -9.72 -8.36 4.86
N ALA A 186 -9.97 -8.31 6.17
CA ALA A 186 -11.21 -7.78 6.72
C ALA A 186 -11.45 -6.31 6.34
N ALA A 187 -10.39 -5.50 6.24
CA ALA A 187 -10.49 -4.10 5.81
C ALA A 187 -10.91 -3.98 4.33
N LEU A 188 -10.48 -4.92 3.48
CA LEU A 188 -10.75 -4.92 2.04
C LEU A 188 -12.09 -5.59 1.68
N GLU A 189 -12.64 -6.43 2.57
CA GLU A 189 -13.86 -7.21 2.35
C GLU A 189 -15.04 -6.40 1.81
N PRO A 190 -15.33 -5.17 2.31
CA PRO A 190 -16.45 -4.38 1.80
C PRO A 190 -16.32 -3.97 0.32
N GLY A 191 -15.10 -3.94 -0.21
CA GLY A 191 -14.81 -3.55 -1.59
C GLY A 191 -14.76 -4.72 -2.57
N LEU A 192 -14.77 -5.97 -2.11
CA LEU A 192 -14.64 -7.13 -2.98
C LEU A 192 -15.88 -7.30 -3.89
N VAL A 193 -15.66 -7.30 -5.20
CA VAL A 193 -16.71 -7.48 -6.22
C VAL A 193 -16.20 -8.37 -7.37
N PRO A 194 -17.09 -8.98 -8.18
CA PRO A 194 -16.66 -9.63 -9.42
C PRO A 194 -16.04 -8.62 -10.40
N TYR A 195 -15.03 -9.05 -11.16
CA TYR A 195 -14.40 -8.20 -12.16
C TYR A 195 -15.42 -7.67 -13.19
N GLY A 196 -15.24 -6.41 -13.60
CA GLY A 196 -16.20 -5.68 -14.43
C GLY A 196 -17.33 -4.99 -13.67
N HIS A 197 -17.43 -5.19 -12.35
CA HIS A 197 -18.42 -4.52 -11.48
C HIS A 197 -17.80 -3.48 -10.53
N GLY A 198 -16.47 -3.41 -10.46
CA GLY A 198 -15.73 -2.45 -9.64
C GLY A 198 -15.56 -1.07 -10.27
N SER A 199 -15.13 -0.11 -9.46
CA SER A 199 -14.75 1.24 -9.90
C SER A 199 -13.32 1.26 -10.48
N ALA A 200 -13.00 2.31 -11.22
CA ALA A 200 -11.68 2.52 -11.83
C ALA A 200 -10.55 2.62 -10.78
N LEU A 201 -9.30 2.40 -11.20
CA LEU A 201 -8.03 2.66 -10.48
C LEU A 201 -7.80 4.13 -10.01
N ASN A 202 -8.86 4.92 -9.82
CA ASN A 202 -8.78 6.30 -9.38
C ASN A 202 -8.88 6.40 -7.86
N TYR A 203 -7.74 6.24 -7.20
CA TYR A 203 -7.65 6.30 -5.74
C TYR A 203 -7.88 7.73 -5.23
N PRO A 204 -8.63 7.90 -4.12
CA PRO A 204 -8.60 9.16 -3.38
C PRO A 204 -7.15 9.47 -2.97
N ALA A 205 -6.76 10.74 -3.05
CA ALA A 205 -5.51 11.16 -2.42
C ALA A 205 -5.61 10.88 -0.92
N TYR A 206 -4.53 10.41 -0.30
CA TYR A 206 -4.46 10.33 1.16
C TYR A 206 -4.74 11.71 1.75
N PRO A 207 -5.64 11.82 2.75
CA PRO A 207 -5.83 13.06 3.47
C PRO A 207 -4.51 13.54 4.09
N VAL A 208 -4.35 14.86 4.13
CA VAL A 208 -3.13 15.53 4.63
C VAL A 208 -3.19 15.73 6.16
N ASP A 209 -4.24 15.27 6.84
CA ASP A 209 -4.40 15.41 8.29
C ASP A 209 -3.43 14.47 9.02
N GLY A 210 -2.21 14.96 9.26
CA GLY A 210 -1.03 14.16 9.59
C GLY A 210 -1.15 13.26 10.83
N ASN A 211 -2.10 13.51 11.74
CA ASN A 211 -2.29 12.69 12.93
C ASN A 211 -3.39 11.64 12.79
N ARG A 212 -4.31 11.77 11.83
CA ARG A 212 -5.45 10.84 11.69
C ARG A 212 -5.00 9.44 11.24
N PRO A 213 -4.13 9.27 10.23
CA PRO A 213 -3.61 7.95 9.86
C PRO A 213 -2.88 7.25 11.03
N VAL A 214 -2.13 8.02 11.83
CA VAL A 214 -1.44 7.52 13.03
C VAL A 214 -2.43 7.11 14.11
N ALA A 215 -3.48 7.91 14.33
CA ALA A 215 -4.54 7.59 15.28
C ALA A 215 -5.29 6.31 14.90
N ILE A 216 -5.65 6.15 13.61
CA ILE A 216 -6.28 4.92 13.10
C ILE A 216 -5.39 3.72 13.41
N PHE A 217 -4.11 3.78 13.03
CA PHE A 217 -3.17 2.70 13.29
C PHE A 217 -3.05 2.35 14.78
N ILE A 218 -2.92 3.34 15.67
CA ILE A 218 -2.88 3.10 17.13
C ILE A 218 -4.17 2.41 17.60
N THR A 219 -5.33 2.89 17.16
CA THR A 219 -6.61 2.29 17.59
C THR A 219 -6.79 0.85 17.10
N MET A 220 -6.28 0.53 15.91
CA MET A 220 -6.28 -0.83 15.37
C MET A 220 -5.26 -1.73 16.07
N LEU A 221 -4.06 -1.22 16.35
CA LEU A 221 -3.03 -1.96 17.08
C LEU A 221 -3.50 -2.33 18.48
N GLU A 222 -4.09 -1.37 19.20
CA GLU A 222 -4.71 -1.65 20.50
C GLU A 222 -5.81 -2.72 20.37
N ALA A 223 -6.69 -2.63 19.37
CA ALA A 223 -7.75 -3.62 19.19
C ALA A 223 -7.18 -5.02 18.90
N LYS A 224 -6.12 -5.11 18.09
CA LYS A 224 -5.39 -6.36 17.83
C LYS A 224 -4.77 -6.94 19.10
N GLU A 225 -4.10 -6.11 19.91
CA GLU A 225 -3.51 -6.53 21.19
C GLU A 225 -4.56 -7.02 22.20
N HIS A 226 -5.78 -6.47 22.15
CA HIS A 226 -6.91 -6.92 22.97
C HIS A 226 -7.65 -8.14 22.39
N GLY A 227 -7.20 -8.68 21.25
CA GLY A 227 -7.80 -9.86 20.62
C GLY A 227 -9.18 -9.59 20.02
N ILE A 228 -9.44 -8.36 19.58
CA ILE A 228 -10.67 -8.02 18.86
C ILE A 228 -10.66 -8.69 17.49
N ASP A 229 -11.80 -9.31 17.13
CA ASP A 229 -12.02 -9.89 15.80
C ASP A 229 -12.02 -8.79 14.72
N PRO A 230 -11.19 -8.88 13.67
CA PRO A 230 -11.08 -7.83 12.66
C PRO A 230 -12.38 -7.58 11.89
N HIS A 231 -13.13 -8.64 11.56
CA HIS A 231 -14.42 -8.48 10.85
C HIS A 231 -15.46 -7.75 11.69
N THR A 232 -15.40 -7.89 13.02
CA THR A 232 -16.21 -7.11 13.95
C THR A 232 -15.71 -5.67 14.02
N TYR A 233 -14.40 -5.46 14.13
CA TYR A 233 -13.80 -4.13 14.18
C TYR A 233 -14.25 -3.24 13.01
N PHE A 234 -14.18 -3.73 11.77
CA PHE A 234 -14.55 -2.93 10.59
C PHE A 234 -16.06 -2.71 10.38
N ARG A 235 -16.92 -3.37 11.17
CA ARG A 235 -18.37 -3.10 11.18
C ARG A 235 -18.77 -2.02 12.19
N ASP A 236 -17.92 -1.76 13.18
CA ASP A 236 -18.16 -0.79 14.24
C ASP A 236 -17.67 0.61 13.84
N ASP A 237 -18.34 1.64 14.35
CA ASP A 237 -17.90 3.03 14.18
C ASP A 237 -16.86 3.41 15.24
N HIS A 238 -15.61 3.57 14.83
CA HIS A 238 -14.49 3.98 15.69
C HIS A 238 -14.20 5.48 15.61
N THR A 239 -15.03 6.28 14.95
CA THR A 239 -14.75 7.70 14.65
C THR A 239 -14.45 8.52 15.90
N GLU A 240 -15.22 8.32 16.98
CA GLU A 240 -15.00 9.02 18.25
C GLU A 240 -13.62 8.67 18.83
N LYS A 241 -13.31 7.37 18.96
CA LYS A 241 -12.02 6.90 19.48
C LYS A 241 -10.84 7.40 18.63
N ILE A 242 -10.95 7.35 17.30
CA ILE A 242 -9.92 7.86 16.38
C ILE A 242 -9.68 9.36 16.60
N ASN A 243 -10.75 10.15 16.73
CA ASN A 243 -10.66 11.59 16.94
C ASN A 243 -10.03 11.94 18.30
N GLU A 244 -10.37 11.20 19.36
CA GLU A 244 -9.76 11.35 20.68
C GLU A 244 -8.25 11.04 20.67
N THR A 245 -7.86 9.95 20.02
CA THR A 245 -6.45 9.59 19.84
C THR A 245 -5.70 10.65 19.03
N ALA A 246 -6.28 11.12 17.91
CA ALA A 246 -5.67 12.18 17.10
C ALA A 246 -5.49 13.50 17.88
N ALA A 247 -6.47 13.87 18.72
CA ALA A 247 -6.37 15.04 19.59
C ALA A 247 -5.28 14.87 20.65
N THR A 248 -5.09 13.66 21.17
CA THR A 248 -4.02 13.35 22.12
C THR A 248 -2.64 13.45 21.48
N LEU A 249 -2.46 12.90 20.27
CA LEU A 249 -1.23 13.04 19.49
C LEU A 249 -0.87 14.50 19.21
N ALA A 250 -1.86 15.32 18.84
CA ALA A 250 -1.65 16.74 18.60
C ALA A 250 -1.16 17.50 19.85
N ARG A 251 -1.64 17.12 21.04
CA ARG A 251 -1.19 17.72 22.31
C ARG A 251 0.25 17.31 22.65
N LEU A 252 0.61 16.03 22.43
CA LEU A 252 1.97 15.55 22.68
C LEU A 252 2.99 16.27 21.78
N GLN A 253 2.69 16.40 20.48
CA GLN A 253 3.54 17.13 19.54
C GLN A 253 3.76 18.60 19.93
N GLN A 254 2.74 19.26 20.49
CA GLN A 254 2.87 20.65 20.98
C GLN A 254 3.78 20.75 22.21
N LEU A 255 3.80 19.73 23.08
CA LEU A 255 4.67 19.70 24.26
C LEU A 255 6.13 19.46 23.90
N GLU A 256 6.41 18.65 22.87
CA GLU A 256 7.77 18.39 22.39
C GLU A 256 8.42 19.61 21.70
N GLN A 257 7.62 20.57 21.25
CA GLN A 257 8.06 21.80 20.61
C GLN A 257 8.34 22.96 21.60
N GLN A 258 8.10 22.76 22.90
CA GLN A 258 8.31 23.73 23.99
C GLN A 258 9.59 23.45 24.76
#